data_AF-A0A5E6NDL3-F1
#
_entry.id   AF-A0A5E6NDL3-F1
#
_cell.length_a   1.000
_cell.length_b   1.000
_cell.length_c   1.000
_cell.angle_alpha   90.00
_cell.angle_beta   90.00
_cell.angle_gamma   90.00
#
_symmetry.space_group_name_H-M   'P 1'
#
loop_
_entity.id
_entity.type
_entity.pdbx_description
1 polymer ?
#
loop_
_entity_poly.entity_id
_entity_poly.type
_entity_poly.pdbx_seq_one_letter_code
_entity_poly.pdbx_strand_id
1 'polypeptide(L)' 'MADLGGKFPTITYADAMDKYGVDRPDMRIPLEIVGIDELLSNIEFKVFAEPAKNPNSRRRCNKNT' A
#
# COMPACT_ATOMS: atom_id res chain seq x y z
N MET A 1 -12.01 25.67 23.45
CA MET A 1 -11.89 24.43 22.65
C MET A 1 -12.21 24.84 21.23
N ALA A 2 -11.20 24.97 20.36
CA ALA A 2 -11.43 25.43 18.99
C ALA A 2 -12.23 24.36 18.23
N ASP A 3 -13.37 24.75 17.64
CA ASP A 3 -14.19 23.87 16.82
C ASP A 3 -13.52 23.68 15.45
N LEU A 4 -12.95 22.49 15.23
CA LEU A 4 -12.25 22.12 14.00
C LEU A 4 -13.17 21.47 12.96
N GLY A 5 -14.49 21.57 13.14
CA GLY A 5 -15.47 21.36 12.07
C GLY A 5 -15.61 19.95 11.51
N GLY A 6 -15.08 18.90 12.17
CA GLY A 6 -15.24 17.54 11.65
C GLY A 6 -14.62 16.44 12.51
N LYS A 7 -15.02 15.19 12.21
CA LYS A 7 -14.37 14.00 12.77
C LYS A 7 -12.98 13.85 12.17
N PHE A 8 -11.99 13.56 13.02
CA PHE A 8 -10.64 13.27 12.54
C PHE A 8 -10.65 12.01 11.67
N PRO A 9 -10.04 12.08 10.48
CA PRO A 9 -9.89 10.90 9.64
C PRO A 9 -8.99 9.90 10.37
N THR A 10 -9.44 8.66 10.44
CA THR A 10 -8.77 7.54 11.11
C THR A 10 -8.47 6.46 10.09
N ILE A 11 -7.28 5.87 10.22
CA ILE A 11 -6.80 4.79 9.37
C ILE A 11 -6.22 3.70 10.28
N THR A 12 -6.40 2.43 9.91
CA THR A 12 -5.79 1.34 10.67
C THR A 12 -4.30 1.23 10.35
N TYR A 13 -3.52 0.65 11.27
CA TYR A 13 -2.10 0.39 11.04
C TYR A 13 -1.87 -0.41 9.74
N ALA A 14 -2.68 -1.45 9.52
CA ALA A 14 -2.61 -2.28 8.33
C ALA A 14 -2.84 -1.45 7.06
N ASP A 15 -3.91 -0.65 7.02
CA ASP A 15 -4.23 0.19 5.87
C ASP A 15 -3.17 1.27 5.61
N ALA A 16 -2.59 1.84 6.67
CA ALA A 16 -1.53 2.85 6.55
C ALA A 16 -0.25 2.26 5.96
N MET A 17 0.15 1.08 6.43
CA MET A 17 1.29 0.34 5.89
C MET A 17 1.03 -0.12 4.45
N ASP A 18 -0.19 -0.53 4.12
CA ASP A 18 -0.55 -1.02 2.79
C ASP A 18 -0.65 0.09 1.73
N LYS A 19 -1.18 1.27 2.11
CA LYS A 19 -1.39 2.39 1.18
C LYS A 19 -0.22 3.35 1.12
N TYR A 20 0.51 3.54 2.22
CA TYR A 20 1.54 4.58 2.32
C TYR A 20 2.91 4.03 2.76
N GLY A 21 3.00 2.76 3.19
CA GLY A 21 4.25 2.16 3.64
C GLY A 21 4.79 2.76 4.94
N VAL A 22 3.97 3.56 5.62
CA VAL A 22 4.34 4.30 6.82
C VAL A 22 3.16 4.34 7.79
N ASP A 23 3.43 4.07 9.05
CA ASP A 23 2.45 4.10 10.14
C ASP A 23 1.87 5.51 10.39
N ARG A 24 2.64 6.55 10.06
CA ARG A 24 2.22 7.94 10.14
C ARG A 24 2.12 8.59 8.75
N PRO A 25 1.05 8.28 7.97
CA PRO A 25 0.88 8.83 6.64
C PRO A 25 0.50 10.31 6.69
N ASP A 26 1.09 11.11 5.79
CA ASP A 26 0.66 12.48 5.57
C ASP A 26 -0.54 12.49 4.62
N MET A 27 -1.75 12.59 5.19
CA MET A 27 -3.01 12.56 4.43
C MET A 27 -3.29 13.83 3.62
N ARG A 28 -2.38 14.80 3.60
CA ARG A 28 -2.45 15.96 2.69
C ARG A 28 -1.90 15.61 1.30
N ILE A 29 -1.07 14.56 1.21
CA ILE A 29 -0.46 14.13 -0.04
C ILE A 29 -1.33 13.00 -0.63
N PRO A 30 -1.87 13.15 -1.85
CA PRO A 30 -2.80 12.17 -2.43
C PRO A 30 -2.09 10.95 -3.05
N LEU A 31 -0.79 10.76 -2.83
CA LEU A 31 -0.01 9.69 -3.44
C LEU A 31 -0.14 8.40 -2.63
N GLU A 32 -0.61 7.34 -3.28
CA GLU A 32 -0.76 6.01 -2.68
C GLU A 32 0.14 4.99 -3.39
N ILE A 33 0.64 4.03 -2.63
CA ILE A 33 1.34 2.86 -3.15
C ILE A 33 0.30 1.99 -3.85
N VAL A 34 0.55 1.65 -5.12
CA VAL A 34 -0.29 0.74 -5.91
C VAL A 34 0.54 -0.48 -6.32
N GLY A 35 -0.04 -1.67 -6.12
CA GLY A 35 0.56 -2.95 -6.44
C GLY A 35 0.28 -3.29 -7.90
N ILE A 36 1.33 -3.67 -8.62
CA ILE A 36 1.29 -4.02 -10.06
C ILE A 36 1.85 -5.43 -10.30
N ASP A 37 1.76 -6.24 -9.25
CA ASP A 37 2.37 -7.56 -9.09
C ASP A 37 1.99 -8.54 -10.21
N GLU A 38 0.71 -8.51 -10.58
CA GLU A 38 0.10 -9.35 -11.62
C GLU A 38 0.68 -9.04 -13.00
N LEU A 39 1.04 -7.79 -13.26
CA LEU A 39 1.70 -7.39 -14.50
C LEU A 39 3.17 -7.81 -14.51
N LEU A 40 3.79 -7.86 -13.33
CA LEU A 40 5.21 -8.18 -13.13
C LEU A 40 5.47 -9.69 -12.98
N SER A 41 4.45 -10.54 -12.86
CA SER A 41 4.64 -12.00 -12.69
C SER A 41 5.11 -12.71 -13.96
N ASN A 42 4.80 -12.14 -15.13
CA ASN A 42 5.02 -12.73 -16.45
C ASN A 42 6.22 -12.16 -17.21
N ILE A 43 7.00 -11.27 -16.60
CA ILE A 43 8.20 -10.71 -17.23
C ILE A 43 9.45 -11.55 -16.95
N GLU A 44 10.39 -11.54 -17.87
CA GLU A 44 11.65 -12.31 -17.79
C GLU A 44 12.68 -11.68 -16.83
N PHE A 45 12.42 -10.46 -16.37
CA PHE A 45 13.29 -9.75 -15.44
C PHE A 45 13.12 -10.24 -14.00
N LYS A 46 14.02 -11.14 -13.60
CA LYS A 46 13.98 -11.88 -12.33
C LYS A 46 13.84 -11.02 -11.07
N VAL A 47 14.42 -9.82 -11.04
CA VAL A 47 14.37 -8.91 -9.88
C VAL A 47 12.94 -8.53 -9.50
N PHE A 48 12.03 -8.44 -10.47
CA PHE A 48 10.62 -8.16 -10.21
C PHE A 48 9.78 -9.44 -10.18
N ALA A 49 10.11 -10.41 -11.03
CA ALA A 49 9.35 -11.65 -11.20
C ALA A 49 9.51 -12.67 -10.06
N GLU A 50 10.69 -12.81 -9.45
CA GLU A 50 10.90 -13.74 -8.34
C GLU A 50 10.16 -13.29 -7.08
N PRO A 51 10.25 -11.99 -6.69
CA PRO A 51 9.36 -11.51 -5.67
C PRO A 51 7.90 -11.72 -6.11
N ALA A 52 7.53 -11.52 -7.40
CA ALA A 52 6.12 -11.54 -7.92
C ALA A 52 5.34 -12.78 -7.51
N LYS A 53 6.07 -13.89 -7.44
CA LYS A 53 5.54 -15.21 -7.19
C LYS A 53 5.55 -15.58 -5.71
N ASN A 54 6.27 -14.84 -4.87
CA ASN A 54 6.41 -15.16 -3.45
C ASN A 54 5.38 -14.41 -2.59
N PRO A 55 4.46 -15.13 -1.90
CA PRO A 55 3.42 -14.52 -1.08
C PRO A 55 3.93 -13.80 0.18
N ASN A 56 5.15 -14.11 0.64
CA ASN A 56 5.78 -13.47 1.80
C ASN A 56 6.75 -12.34 1.41
N SER A 57 6.83 -12.00 0.13
CA SER A 57 7.66 -10.88 -0.31
C SER A 57 7.02 -9.55 0.08
N ARG A 58 7.84 -8.49 0.23
CA ARG A 58 7.36 -7.12 0.44
C ARG A 58 6.72 -6.59 -0.84
N ARG A 59 5.51 -7.05 -1.09
CA ARG A 59 4.74 -6.75 -2.28
C ARG A 59 3.33 -6.39 -1.91
N ARG A 60 2.76 -5.45 -2.66
CA ARG A 60 1.37 -5.04 -2.47
C ARG A 60 0.44 -5.99 -3.23
N CYS A 61 0.28 -7.21 -2.72
CA CYS A 61 -0.77 -8.12 -3.17
C CYS A 61 -2.00 -7.93 -2.27
N ASN A 62 -2.98 -7.21 -2.80
CA ASN A 62 -4.34 -7.19 -2.29
C ASN A 62 -4.96 -8.58 -2.57
N LYS A 63 -5.26 -9.37 -1.53
CA LYS A 63 -5.95 -10.67 -1.59
C LYS A 63 -7.49 -10.56 -1.60
N ASN A 64 -8.05 -9.37 -1.79
CA ASN A 64 -9.50 -9.09 -1.84
C ASN A 64 -10.00 -8.98 -3.30
N THR A 65 -9.65 -9.95 -4.13
CA THR A 65 -10.47 -10.40 -5.26
C THR A 65 -10.24 -11.90 -5.44
#